data_AF-A0A1M5Q5X1-F1
#
_entry.id   AF-A0A1M5Q5X1-F1
#
_cell.length_a   1.000
_cell.length_b   1.000
_cell.length_c   1.000
_cell.angle_alpha   90.00
_cell.angle_beta   90.00
_cell.angle_gamma   90.00
#
_symmetry.space_group_name_H-M   'P 1'
#
loop_
_entity.id
_entity.type
_entity.pdbx_description
1 polymer ?
#
loop_
_entity_poly.entity_id
_entity_poly.type
_entity_poly.pdbx_seq_one_letter_code
_entity_poly.pdbx_strand_id
1 'polypeptide(L)' 'MDRLIVYPANEEQMLALQAVLETMKIPFEQKEAAHPGHVIDGLIKSSKEVEEGKSEPYTGIRDMLDPK' A
#
# COMPACT_ATOMS: atom_id res chain seq x y z
N MET A 1 -5.15 -24.25 -10.26
CA MET A 1 -5.14 -24.09 -8.80
C MET A 1 -5.39 -22.64 -8.52
N ASP A 2 -6.55 -22.33 -7.96
CA ASP A 2 -6.95 -20.94 -7.73
C ASP A 2 -6.34 -20.46 -6.41
N ARG A 3 -5.68 -19.30 -6.45
CA ARG A 3 -5.08 -18.66 -5.27
C ARG A 3 -5.99 -17.52 -4.85
N LEU A 4 -6.45 -17.55 -3.61
CA LEU A 4 -7.22 -16.46 -3.01
C LEU A 4 -6.28 -15.51 -2.28
N ILE A 5 -6.27 -14.24 -2.68
CA ILE A 5 -5.53 -13.19 -1.99
C ILE A 5 -6.54 -12.44 -1.11
N VAL A 6 -6.22 -12.31 0.17
CA VAL A 6 -7.07 -11.69 1.19
C VAL A 6 -6.30 -10.62 1.94
N TYR A 7 -6.98 -9.53 2.27
CA TYR A 7 -6.41 -8.37 2.96
C TYR A 7 -7.22 -8.09 4.23
N PRO A 8 -6.81 -8.64 5.38
CA PRO A 8 -7.46 -8.36 6.67
C PRO A 8 -7.34 -6.88 7.02
N ALA A 9 -8.40 -6.29 7.58
CA ALA A 9 -8.41 -4.86 7.92
C ALA A 9 -7.65 -4.55 9.23
N ASN A 10 -7.45 -5.55 10.09
CA ASN A 10 -6.78 -5.41 11.38
C ASN A 10 -6.13 -6.74 11.84
N GLU A 11 -5.37 -6.67 12.93
CA GLU A 11 -4.66 -7.82 13.50
C GLU A 11 -5.59 -8.93 13.98
N GLU A 12 -6.74 -8.58 14.58
CA GLU A 12 -7.72 -9.57 15.06
C GLU A 12 -8.28 -10.42 13.92
N GLN A 13 -8.58 -9.81 12.77
CA GLN A 13 -9.05 -10.50 11.58
C GLN A 13 -7.96 -11.38 10.97
N MET A 14 -6.70 -10.93 10.98
CA MET A 14 -5.56 -11.73 10.53
C MET A 14 -5.41 -13.01 11.37
N LEU A 15 -5.46 -12.87 12.71
CA LEU A 15 -5.36 -13.98 13.64
C LEU A 15 -6.52 -14.97 13.49
N ALA A 16 -7.75 -14.46 13.38
CA ALA A 16 -8.93 -15.30 13.17
C ALA A 16 -8.83 -16.09 11.86
N LEU A 17 -8.37 -15.44 10.79
CA LEU A 17 -8.19 -16.08 9.49
C LEU A 17 -7.09 -17.16 9.53
N GLN A 18 -5.94 -16.88 10.15
CA GLN A 18 -4.87 -17.85 10.32
C GLN A 18 -5.36 -19.10 11.05
N ALA A 19 -6.06 -18.94 12.17
CA ALA A 19 -6.60 -20.06 12.95
C ALA A 19 -7.56 -20.94 12.14
N VAL A 20 -8.42 -20.34 11.32
CA VAL A 20 -9.33 -21.08 10.44
C VAL A 20 -8.55 -21.85 9.37
N LEU A 21 -7.59 -21.20 8.70
CA LEU A 21 -6.80 -21.82 7.64
C LEU A 21 -5.96 -23.00 8.16
N GLU A 22 -5.35 -22.84 9.33
CA GLU A 22 -4.60 -23.92 10.00
C GLU A 22 -5.50 -25.09 10.38
N THR A 23 -6.68 -24.81 10.96
CA THR A 23 -7.66 -25.83 11.34
C THR A 23 -8.13 -26.64 10.13
N MET A 24 -8.33 -25.95 8.99
CA MET A 24 -8.72 -26.56 7.73
C MET A 24 -7.55 -27.20 6.98
N LYS A 25 -6.31 -27.11 7.50
CA LYS A 25 -5.09 -27.58 6.85
C LYS A 25 -4.89 -27.01 5.44
N ILE A 26 -5.33 -25.76 5.23
CA ILE A 26 -5.15 -25.05 3.98
C ILE A 26 -3.77 -24.40 4.00
N PRO A 27 -2.89 -24.68 3.02
CA PRO A 27 -1.59 -24.01 2.94
C PRO A 27 -1.78 -22.53 2.58
N PHE A 28 -1.12 -21.66 3.33
CA PHE A 28 -1.13 -20.21 3.08
C PHE A 28 0.29 -19.62 3.25
N GLU A 29 0.50 -18.45 2.67
CA GLU A 29 1.74 -17.68 2.80
C GLU A 29 1.35 -16.27 3.24
N GLN A 30 1.87 -15.84 4.39
CA GLN A 30 1.76 -14.45 4.80
C GLN A 30 2.87 -13.66 4.11
N LYS A 31 2.50 -12.83 3.16
CA LYS A 31 3.41 -11.84 2.59
C LYS A 31 3.36 -10.60 3.45
N GLU A 32 4.47 -10.29 4.11
CA GLU A 32 4.65 -8.94 4.62
C GLU A 32 4.60 -7.99 3.44
N ALA A 33 3.69 -7.02 3.49
CA ALA A 33 3.58 -5.98 2.49
C ALA A 33 4.76 -5.00 2.66
N ALA A 34 5.97 -5.47 2.38
CA ALA A 34 7.10 -4.58 2.19
C ALA A 34 6.84 -3.81 0.90
N HIS A 35 6.42 -2.55 1.04
CA HIS A 35 6.32 -1.66 -0.12
C HIS A 35 7.71 -1.55 -0.77
N PRO A 36 7.79 -1.49 -2.11
CA PRO A 36 9.06 -1.27 -2.77
C PRO A 36 9.76 -0.02 -2.22
N GLY A 37 11.09 -0.07 -2.02
CA GLY A 37 11.83 1.04 -1.40
C GLY A 37 11.56 2.40 -2.05
N HIS A 38 11.43 2.44 -3.38
CA HIS A 38 11.11 3.67 -4.11
C HIS A 38 9.76 4.30 -3.74
N VAL A 39 8.77 3.50 -3.31
CA VAL A 39 7.47 4.01 -2.83
C VAL A 39 7.64 4.66 -1.46
N ILE A 40 8.39 4.01 -0.56
CA ILE A 40 8.69 4.54 0.77
C ILE A 40 9.50 5.83 0.65
N ASP A 41 10.55 5.83 -0.18
CA ASP A 41 11.39 6.99 -0.44
C ASP A 41 10.59 8.15 -1.05
N GLY A 42 9.67 7.83 -1.99
CA GLY A 42 8.76 8.81 -2.58
C GLY A 42 7.85 9.48 -1.55
N LEU A 43 7.24 8.68 -0.67
CA LEU A 43 6.39 9.21 0.41
C LEU A 43 7.18 10.10 1.39
N ILE A 44 8.37 9.66 1.81
CA ILE A 44 9.24 10.45 2.69
C ILE A 44 9.63 11.77 2.03
N LYS A 45 10.01 11.73 0.74
CA LYS A 45 10.38 12.91 -0.01
C LYS A 45 9.21 13.89 -0.16
N SER A 46 8.04 13.40 -0.57
CA SER A 46 6.86 14.25 -0.72
C SER A 46 6.39 14.85 0.60
N SER A 47 6.51 14.12 1.73
CA SER A 47 6.22 14.67 3.05
C SER A 47 7.13 15.86 3.37
N LYS A 48 8.43 15.77 3.08
CA LYS A 48 9.38 16.87 3.28
C LYS A 48 9.09 18.06 2.36
N GLU A 49 8.75 17.80 1.09
CA GLU A 49 8.40 18.85 0.13
C GLU A 49 7.17 19.64 0.59
N VAL A 50 6.18 18.98 1.21
CA VAL A 50 5.02 19.65 1.81
C VAL A 50 5.42 20.53 3.00
N GLU A 51 6.26 20.03 3.91
CA GLU A 51 6.77 20.81 5.06
C GLU A 51 7.58 22.05 4.61
N GLU A 52 8.34 21.93 3.52
CA GLU A 52 9.12 23.01 2.92
C GLU A 52 8.28 23.97 2.07
N GLY A 53 6.97 23.76 1.96
CA GLY A 53 6.06 24.57 1.15
C GLY A 53 6.23 24.40 -0.37
N LYS A 54 6.91 23.33 -0.79
CA LYS A 54 7.14 22.92 -2.18
C LYS A 54 6.05 21.97 -2.67
N SER A 55 4.80 22.19 -2.26
CA SER A 55 3.67 21.43 -2.78
C SER A 55 3.24 22.02 -4.12
N GLU A 56 3.17 21.18 -5.16
CA GLU A 56 2.57 21.58 -6.41
C GLU A 56 1.04 21.40 -6.32
N PRO A 57 0.26 22.49 -6.42
CA PRO A 57 -1.18 22.36 -6.46
C PRO A 57 -1.59 21.61 -7.72
N TYR A 58 -2.47 20.62 -7.56
CA TYR A 58 -3.03 19.92 -8.69
C TYR A 58 -3.87 20.87 -9.54
N THR A 59 -3.39 21.19 -10.74
CA THR A 59 -4.08 22.05 -11.72
C THR A 59 -4.80 21.26 -12.83
N GLY A 60 -4.86 19.93 -12.71
CA GLY A 60 -5.46 19.09 -13.74
C GLY A 60 -4.49 18.71 -14.85
N ILE A 61 -4.72 17.54 -15.47
CA ILE A 61 -3.79 16.95 -16.44
C ILE A 61 -3.52 17.89 -17.65
N ARG A 62 -4.52 18.67 -18.08
CA ARG A 62 -4.35 19.62 -19.20
C ARG A 62 -3.31 20.69 -18.90
N ASP A 63 -3.31 21.22 -17.67
CA ASP A 63 -2.41 22.30 -17.27
C ASP A 63 -0.97 21.79 -17.04
N MET A 64 -0.80 20.49 -16.77
CA MET A 64 0.51 19.84 -16.69
C MET A 64 1.13 19.56 -18.06
N LEU A 65 0.30 19.38 -19.10
CA LEU A 65 0.75 19.04 -20.45
C LEU A 65 1.04 20.27 -21.32
N ASP A 66 0.43 21.41 -21.02
CA ASP A 66 0.69 22.72 -21.65
C ASP A 66 1.06 23.79 -20.61
N PRO A 67 2.27 23.73 -20.01
CA PRO A 67 2.76 24.81 -19.18
C PRO A 67 3.04 26.05 -20.06
N LYS A 68 2.32 27.16 -19.81
CA LYS A 68 2.56 28.46 -20.47
C LYS A 68 3.91 29.06 -20.11
#